data_AF-A0A3S1AJJ3-F1
#
_entry.id   AF-A0A3S1AJJ3-F1
#
_cell.length_a   1.000
_cell.length_b   1.000
_cell.length_c   1.000
_cell.angle_alpha   90.00
_cell.angle_beta   90.00
_cell.angle_gamma   90.00
#
_symmetry.space_group_name_H-M   'P 1'
#
loop_
_entity.id
_entity.type
_entity.pdbx_description
1 polymer ?
#
loop_
_entity_poly.entity_id
_entity_poly.type
_entity_poly.pdbx_seq_one_letter_code
_entity_poly.pdbx_strand_id
1 'polypeptide(L)'
;MTQFNPMVKPLNQISREPTGNGWNIEYEYFDCQSDVLACLTYTLFQDNWHQIGLGHLEQGSVLELEFNEAPKKCVLYDGYLTVIAQEWHFHLCIEETLGGPDNETPPEQRQQRLINKGALYRRINPEGEPRSWGIQFWNGAGEKAMTIFLPNPYIEDENLLPDGKANFAKLDFYHELRETYVLGTKQLPFTKNPFKCSYVAVCTSGRCYPSQKWQPTFEALLSAVEKAKLHIEVRTTGCLQVCKLGPVAFYSDDKTWYTRVQPEVAEKIVSEHLIQGNKVIEYIYPPV
;
A
#
# COMPACT_ATOMS: atom_id res chain seq x y z
N MET A 1 -20.45 1.76 -4.35
CA MET A 1 -19.05 2.04 -4.71
C MET A 1 -19.02 3.42 -5.32
N THR A 2 -18.24 4.34 -4.77
CA THR A 2 -17.97 5.64 -5.39
C THR A 2 -17.27 5.39 -6.72
N GLN A 3 -17.70 6.07 -7.77
CA GLN A 3 -17.07 5.97 -9.09
C GLN A 3 -15.62 6.51 -9.00
N PHE A 4 -14.66 5.78 -9.55
CA PHE A 4 -13.26 6.22 -9.60
C PHE A 4 -13.17 7.58 -10.31
N ASN A 5 -12.56 8.54 -9.65
CA ASN A 5 -12.33 9.87 -10.21
C ASN A 5 -10.84 10.03 -10.54
N PRO A 6 -10.46 10.17 -11.82
CA PRO A 6 -9.06 10.34 -12.22
C PRO A 6 -8.49 11.72 -11.84
N MET A 7 -9.33 12.69 -11.45
CA MET A 7 -8.89 14.02 -11.04
C MET A 7 -8.79 14.11 -9.52
N VAL A 8 -7.60 14.44 -9.02
CA VAL A 8 -7.39 14.73 -7.59
C VAL A 8 -7.91 16.13 -7.28
N LYS A 9 -8.67 16.27 -6.19
CA LYS A 9 -9.13 17.58 -5.71
C LYS A 9 -8.01 18.25 -4.90
N PRO A 10 -7.50 19.42 -5.31
CA PRO A 10 -6.46 20.13 -4.56
C PRO A 10 -6.97 20.55 -3.19
N LEU A 11 -6.14 20.36 -2.15
CA LEU A 11 -6.46 20.85 -0.80
C LEU A 11 -6.12 22.34 -0.64
N ASN A 12 -5.16 22.86 -1.42
CA ASN A 12 -4.64 24.23 -1.30
C ASN A 12 -4.19 24.61 0.12
N GLN A 13 -3.58 23.64 0.82
CA GLN A 13 -3.11 23.80 2.19
C GLN A 13 -1.59 23.67 2.23
N ILE A 14 -0.95 24.66 2.85
CA ILE A 14 0.50 24.71 3.05
C ILE A 14 0.77 25.01 4.52
N SER A 15 1.77 24.34 5.10
CA SER A 15 2.28 24.68 6.43
C SER A 15 3.80 24.75 6.42
N ARG A 16 4.37 25.40 7.45
CA ARG A 16 5.81 25.49 7.65
C ARG A 16 6.16 25.11 9.08
N GLU A 17 7.14 24.24 9.23
CA GLU A 17 7.65 23.76 10.52
C GLU A 17 9.12 24.16 10.68
N PRO A 18 9.50 24.96 11.69
CA PRO A 18 10.90 25.29 11.93
C PRO A 18 11.64 24.08 12.52
N THR A 19 12.79 23.73 11.96
CA THR A 19 13.63 22.61 12.42
C THR A 19 14.89 23.05 13.17
N GLY A 20 15.06 24.36 13.38
CA GLY A 20 16.22 24.96 14.04
C GLY A 20 17.25 25.54 13.07
N ASN A 21 18.14 26.40 13.58
CA ASN A 21 19.20 27.08 12.80
C ASN A 21 18.70 27.81 11.54
N GLY A 22 17.47 28.34 11.57
CA GLY A 22 16.84 29.02 10.43
C GLY A 22 16.27 28.09 9.35
N TRP A 23 16.41 26.78 9.49
CA TRP A 23 15.83 25.80 8.57
C TRP A 23 14.34 25.59 8.84
N ASN A 24 13.59 25.36 7.76
CA ASN A 24 12.17 25.07 7.83
C ASN A 24 11.81 23.89 6.91
N ILE A 25 10.77 23.15 7.25
CA ILE A 25 10.11 22.22 6.34
C ILE A 25 8.82 22.87 5.88
N GLU A 26 8.65 23.03 4.57
CA GLU A 26 7.39 23.41 3.96
C GLU A 26 6.64 22.16 3.51
N TYR A 27 5.38 22.03 3.92
CA TYR A 27 4.50 20.92 3.53
C TYR A 27 3.39 21.43 2.64
N GLU A 28 3.20 20.79 1.48
CA GLU A 28 2.07 20.99 0.59
C GLU A 28 1.17 19.75 0.65
N TYR A 29 -0.02 19.90 1.25
CA TYR A 29 -0.89 18.76 1.55
C TYR A 29 -1.69 18.32 0.32
N PHE A 30 -1.88 17.00 0.21
CA PHE A 30 -2.69 16.36 -0.83
C PHE A 30 -3.77 15.47 -0.24
N ASP A 31 -4.76 15.14 -1.06
CA ASP A 31 -5.87 14.27 -0.67
C ASP A 31 -5.39 12.84 -0.42
N CYS A 32 -5.65 12.32 0.78
CA CYS A 32 -5.33 10.94 1.17
C CYS A 32 -6.54 10.00 1.15
N GLN A 33 -7.67 10.41 0.55
CA GLN A 33 -8.79 9.49 0.36
C GLN A 33 -8.38 8.26 -0.49
N SER A 34 -8.94 7.10 -0.14
CA SER A 34 -8.52 5.75 -0.55
C SER A 34 -8.00 5.61 -1.99
N ASP A 35 -8.74 6.04 -3.02
CA ASP A 35 -8.30 5.84 -4.41
C ASP A 35 -7.10 6.72 -4.79
N VAL A 36 -6.98 7.94 -4.25
CA VAL A 36 -5.84 8.83 -4.50
C VAL A 36 -4.59 8.26 -3.85
N LEU A 37 -4.68 7.85 -2.58
CA LEU A 37 -3.56 7.27 -1.84
C LEU A 37 -3.13 5.92 -2.41
N ALA A 38 -4.09 5.08 -2.85
CA ALA A 38 -3.81 3.84 -3.57
C ALA A 38 -3.04 4.11 -4.87
N CYS A 39 -3.48 5.07 -5.68
CA CYS A 39 -2.77 5.41 -6.91
C CYS A 39 -1.36 5.97 -6.61
N LEU A 40 -1.21 6.86 -5.63
CA LEU A 40 0.09 7.41 -5.25
C LEU A 40 1.05 6.31 -4.82
N THR A 41 0.63 5.45 -3.90
CA THR A 41 1.47 4.38 -3.37
C THR A 41 1.81 3.33 -4.42
N TYR A 42 0.91 3.04 -5.36
CA TYR A 42 1.24 2.22 -6.53
C TYR A 42 2.31 2.87 -7.40
N THR A 43 2.12 4.14 -7.78
CA THR A 43 3.11 4.91 -8.57
C THR A 43 4.47 4.90 -7.89
N LEU A 44 4.53 5.06 -6.56
CA LEU A 44 5.78 5.07 -5.80
C LEU A 44 6.44 3.69 -5.75
N PHE A 45 5.73 2.67 -5.26
CA PHE A 45 6.37 1.39 -4.89
C PHE A 45 6.35 0.34 -6.01
N GLN A 46 5.43 0.43 -6.96
CA GLN A 46 5.38 -0.49 -8.09
C GLN A 46 6.15 0.06 -9.29
N ASP A 47 5.91 1.33 -9.64
CA ASP A 47 6.42 1.89 -10.90
C ASP A 47 7.75 2.64 -10.73
N ASN A 48 7.98 3.28 -9.58
CA ASN A 48 9.10 4.20 -9.36
C ASN A 48 9.97 3.87 -8.14
N TRP A 49 9.96 2.61 -7.69
CA TRP A 49 10.71 2.15 -6.52
C TRP A 49 12.22 2.48 -6.59
N HIS A 50 12.80 2.48 -7.79
CA HIS A 50 14.22 2.71 -8.05
C HIS A 50 14.65 4.18 -7.88
N GLN A 51 13.69 5.10 -7.73
CA GLN A 51 13.95 6.53 -7.57
C GLN A 51 13.75 7.02 -6.13
N ILE A 52 13.22 6.17 -5.24
CA ILE A 52 12.78 6.59 -3.91
C ILE A 52 13.47 5.79 -2.81
N GLY A 53 13.75 6.48 -1.71
CA GLY A 53 14.03 5.85 -0.42
C GLY A 53 12.79 5.95 0.48
N LEU A 54 12.73 5.15 1.52
CA LEU A 54 11.72 5.31 2.57
C LEU A 54 12.34 5.19 3.94
N GLY A 55 11.75 5.87 4.91
CA GLY A 55 12.28 5.89 6.26
C GLY A 55 11.28 6.28 7.31
N HIS A 56 11.76 6.19 8.54
CA HIS A 56 11.10 6.66 9.73
C HIS A 56 12.05 7.60 10.46
N LEU A 57 11.63 8.86 10.61
CA LEU A 57 12.44 9.93 11.16
C LEU A 57 11.79 10.40 12.46
N GLU A 58 12.48 10.12 13.57
CA GLU A 58 12.10 10.58 14.89
C GLU A 58 13.24 11.37 15.53
N GLN A 59 12.91 12.23 16.49
CA GLN A 59 13.93 12.99 17.16
C GLN A 59 14.89 12.05 17.91
N GLY A 60 16.14 11.97 17.44
CA GLY A 60 17.17 11.10 18.00
C GLY A 60 17.31 9.72 17.35
N SER A 61 16.51 9.39 16.32
CA SER A 61 16.65 8.13 15.58
C SER A 61 16.15 8.26 14.14
N VAL A 62 16.92 7.75 13.19
CA VAL A 62 16.54 7.68 11.78
C VAL A 62 16.79 6.27 11.28
N LEU A 63 15.78 5.71 10.60
CA LEU A 63 15.90 4.49 9.81
C LEU A 63 15.59 4.83 8.36
N GLU A 64 16.50 4.51 7.45
CA GLU A 64 16.30 4.67 6.00
C GLU A 64 16.50 3.31 5.32
N LEU A 65 15.69 3.06 4.30
CA LEU A 65 15.67 1.86 3.51
C LEU A 65 15.57 2.25 2.03
N GLU A 66 16.35 1.55 1.22
CA GLU A 66 16.38 1.71 -0.24
C GLU A 66 16.02 0.39 -0.92
N PHE A 67 15.54 0.50 -2.15
CA PHE A 67 15.23 -0.64 -3.00
C PHE A 67 16.41 -0.93 -3.94
N ASN A 68 16.99 -2.13 -3.82
CA ASN A 68 18.05 -2.59 -4.73
C ASN A 68 17.49 -3.29 -5.98
N GLU A 69 16.23 -3.70 -5.92
CA GLU A 69 15.50 -4.36 -7.01
C GLU A 69 14.00 -4.10 -6.86
N ALA A 70 13.23 -4.46 -7.89
CA ALA A 70 11.79 -4.31 -7.88
C ALA A 70 11.16 -5.12 -6.72
N PRO A 71 10.20 -4.54 -5.98
CA PRO A 71 9.49 -5.28 -4.94
C PRO A 71 8.85 -6.55 -5.48
N LYS A 72 9.02 -7.66 -4.75
CA LYS A 72 8.44 -8.96 -5.09
C LYS A 72 6.92 -8.95 -5.02
N LYS A 73 6.37 -8.10 -4.14
CA LYS A 73 4.92 -7.90 -3.99
C LYS A 73 4.62 -6.47 -3.58
N CYS A 74 3.54 -5.92 -4.12
CA CYS A 74 2.91 -4.69 -3.71
C CYS A 74 1.39 -4.93 -3.70
N VAL A 75 0.82 -5.25 -2.53
CA VAL A 75 -0.57 -5.71 -2.43
C VAL A 75 -1.30 -5.05 -1.27
N LEU A 76 -2.58 -4.74 -1.46
CA LEU A 76 -3.46 -4.26 -0.40
C LEU A 76 -4.26 -5.42 0.18
N TYR A 77 -4.21 -5.58 1.50
CA TYR A 77 -4.97 -6.59 2.22
C TYR A 77 -5.41 -6.06 3.59
N ASP A 78 -6.70 -6.18 3.89
CA ASP A 78 -7.33 -5.74 5.14
C ASP A 78 -6.85 -4.36 5.64
N GLY A 79 -6.91 -3.36 4.76
CA GLY A 79 -6.49 -1.99 5.06
C GLY A 79 -5.01 -1.69 4.86
N TYR A 80 -4.15 -2.71 4.87
CA TYR A 80 -2.70 -2.55 4.82
C TYR A 80 -2.13 -2.79 3.43
N LEU A 81 -1.52 -1.75 2.87
CA LEU A 81 -0.56 -1.89 1.79
C LEU A 81 0.65 -2.66 2.33
N THR A 82 0.99 -3.76 1.67
CA THR A 82 2.14 -4.59 1.99
C THR A 82 3.09 -4.57 0.80
N VAL A 83 4.30 -4.07 1.04
CA VAL A 83 5.37 -4.09 0.04
C VAL A 83 6.47 -5.01 0.55
N ILE A 84 6.80 -6.02 -0.24
CA ILE A 84 7.84 -7.00 0.08
C ILE A 84 9.02 -6.75 -0.86
N ALA A 85 10.10 -6.19 -0.31
CA ALA A 85 11.38 -6.08 -0.99
C ALA A 85 12.18 -7.39 -0.82
N GLN A 86 13.42 -7.40 -1.28
CA GLN A 86 14.30 -8.57 -1.25
C GLN A 86 14.58 -9.05 0.18
N GLU A 87 15.05 -8.15 1.05
CA GLU A 87 15.52 -8.46 2.41
C GLU A 87 14.62 -7.88 3.53
N TRP A 88 13.67 -7.03 3.16
CA TRP A 88 12.81 -6.32 4.11
C TRP A 88 11.41 -6.15 3.54
N HIS A 89 10.45 -5.83 4.39
CA HIS A 89 9.09 -5.52 3.98
C HIS A 89 8.50 -4.50 4.95
N PHE A 90 7.44 -3.83 4.52
CA PHE A 90 6.68 -2.93 5.39
C PHE A 90 5.18 -3.05 5.15
N HIS A 91 4.43 -2.52 6.11
CA HIS A 91 2.98 -2.38 6.04
C HIS A 91 2.59 -0.92 6.29
N LEU A 92 1.71 -0.36 5.44
CA LEU A 92 1.17 0.99 5.58
C LEU A 92 -0.37 0.93 5.53
N CYS A 93 -1.05 1.44 6.54
CA CYS A 93 -2.51 1.39 6.65
C CYS A 93 -3.16 2.47 5.77
N ILE A 94 -3.52 2.15 4.53
CA ILE A 94 -4.08 3.11 3.56
C ILE A 94 -5.59 2.97 3.38
N GLU A 95 -6.20 1.95 3.98
CA GLU A 95 -7.65 1.74 4.07
C GLU A 95 -8.02 1.23 5.47
N GLU A 96 -9.31 1.26 5.83
CA GLU A 96 -9.75 0.74 7.12
C GLU A 96 -9.42 -0.76 7.26
N THR A 97 -8.71 -1.08 8.33
CA THR A 97 -8.41 -2.47 8.71
C THR A 97 -9.53 -3.03 9.57
N LEU A 98 -10.16 -4.11 9.14
CA LEU A 98 -11.26 -4.73 9.86
C LEU A 98 -10.75 -5.62 10.99
N GLY A 99 -9.58 -6.23 10.85
CA GLY A 99 -9.08 -7.23 11.81
C GLY A 99 -9.65 -8.61 11.49
N GLY A 100 -9.50 -9.03 10.23
CA GLY A 100 -9.92 -10.36 9.80
C GLY A 100 -11.44 -10.55 9.73
N PRO A 101 -11.92 -11.81 9.69
CA PRO A 101 -13.33 -12.12 9.45
C PRO A 101 -14.27 -11.69 10.58
N ASP A 102 -13.78 -11.65 11.82
CA ASP A 102 -14.58 -11.30 13.00
C ASP A 102 -14.61 -9.79 13.26
N ASN A 103 -14.00 -8.99 12.37
CA ASN A 103 -13.92 -7.54 12.48
C ASN A 103 -13.33 -7.07 13.82
N GLU A 104 -12.28 -7.75 14.30
CA GLU A 104 -11.74 -7.59 15.65
C GLU A 104 -11.16 -6.19 15.92
N THR A 105 -10.81 -5.42 14.89
CA THR A 105 -10.29 -4.07 15.08
C THR A 105 -11.45 -3.10 15.40
N PRO A 106 -11.47 -2.45 16.58
CA PRO A 106 -12.54 -1.50 16.93
C PRO A 106 -12.51 -0.25 16.03
N PRO A 107 -13.66 0.40 15.74
CA PRO A 107 -13.73 1.55 14.85
C PRO A 107 -12.76 2.69 15.16
N GLU A 108 -12.60 3.04 16.44
CA GLU A 108 -11.65 4.07 16.88
C GLU A 108 -10.20 3.72 16.48
N GLN A 109 -9.81 2.46 16.66
CA GLN A 109 -8.49 1.99 16.29
C GLN A 109 -8.29 1.96 14.76
N ARG A 110 -9.35 1.69 13.98
CA ARG A 110 -9.28 1.79 12.51
C ARG A 110 -8.96 3.20 12.07
N GLN A 111 -9.62 4.19 12.68
CA GLN A 111 -9.38 5.60 12.39
C GLN A 111 -7.97 6.03 12.80
N GLN A 112 -7.50 5.62 13.99
CA GLN A 112 -6.15 5.95 14.47
C GLN A 112 -5.05 5.40 13.55
N ARG A 113 -5.20 4.16 13.07
CA ARG A 113 -4.20 3.50 12.21
C ARG A 113 -4.13 4.08 10.79
N LEU A 114 -5.27 4.50 10.26
CA LEU A 114 -5.43 4.93 8.87
C LEU A 114 -4.54 6.15 8.56
N ILE A 115 -3.79 6.08 7.46
CA ILE A 115 -3.15 7.27 6.89
C ILE A 115 -4.25 8.21 6.39
N ASN A 116 -4.39 9.35 7.06
CA ASN A 116 -5.42 10.34 6.73
C ASN A 116 -4.83 11.69 6.28
N LYS A 117 -3.51 11.84 6.35
CA LYS A 117 -2.81 13.07 5.99
C LYS A 117 -1.49 12.74 5.31
N GLY A 118 -1.20 13.51 4.27
CA GLY A 118 0.00 13.35 3.44
C GLY A 118 0.39 14.68 2.82
N ALA A 119 1.69 14.91 2.69
CA ALA A 119 2.22 16.13 2.08
C ALA A 119 3.49 15.87 1.29
N LEU A 120 3.64 16.55 0.16
CA LEU A 120 4.95 16.75 -0.43
C LEU A 120 5.68 17.79 0.43
N TYR A 121 6.88 17.47 0.89
CA TYR A 121 7.67 18.39 1.69
C TYR A 121 8.90 18.89 0.95
N ARG A 122 9.34 20.09 1.34
CA ARG A 122 10.64 20.66 0.98
C ARG A 122 11.34 21.16 2.23
N ARG A 123 12.61 20.79 2.43
CA ARG A 123 13.46 21.41 3.46
C ARG A 123 14.10 22.66 2.87
N ILE A 124 13.82 23.80 3.48
CA ILE A 124 14.27 25.12 3.07
C ILE A 124 15.40 25.57 3.99
N ASN A 125 16.53 25.97 3.42
CA ASN A 125 17.66 26.53 4.15
C ASN A 125 17.36 27.98 4.62
N PRO A 126 18.22 28.58 5.47
CA PRO A 126 18.05 29.97 5.92
C PRO A 126 17.99 31.00 4.79
N GLU A 127 18.59 30.68 3.63
CA GLU A 127 18.59 31.51 2.42
C GLU A 127 17.27 31.45 1.63
N GLY A 128 16.33 30.57 2.01
CA GLY A 128 15.03 30.42 1.34
C GLY A 128 15.02 29.43 0.17
N GLU A 129 16.08 28.65 0.00
CA GLU A 129 16.26 27.69 -1.07
C GLU A 129 15.92 26.26 -0.62
N PRO A 130 15.18 25.48 -1.44
CA PRO A 130 14.93 24.08 -1.16
C PRO A 130 16.20 23.24 -1.34
N ARG A 131 16.47 22.36 -0.36
CA ARG A 131 17.66 21.50 -0.30
C ARG A 131 17.34 20.00 -0.17
N SER A 132 16.09 19.65 0.09
CA SER A 132 15.62 18.26 0.16
C SER A 132 14.12 18.21 -0.14
N TRP A 133 13.69 17.12 -0.77
CA TRP A 133 12.32 16.88 -1.23
C TRP A 133 11.87 15.50 -0.77
N GLY A 134 10.60 15.35 -0.46
CA GLY A 134 10.05 14.05 -0.10
C GLY A 134 8.54 14.09 0.10
N ILE A 135 8.01 12.99 0.63
CA ILE A 135 6.61 12.86 1.04
C ILE A 135 6.58 12.47 2.51
N GLN A 136 5.71 13.09 3.29
CA GLN A 136 5.46 12.71 4.67
C GLN A 136 4.02 12.23 4.80
N PHE A 137 3.83 11.06 5.42
CA PHE A 137 2.53 10.53 5.80
C PHE A 137 2.32 10.62 7.32
N TRP A 138 1.07 10.87 7.72
CA TRP A 138 0.63 10.78 9.11
C TRP A 138 -0.58 9.89 9.24
N ASN A 139 -0.65 9.16 10.36
CA ASN A 139 -1.80 8.35 10.70
C ASN A 139 -2.93 9.22 11.30
N GLY A 140 -4.07 8.60 11.61
CA GLY A 140 -5.24 9.30 12.15
C GLY A 140 -5.06 9.85 13.56
N ALA A 141 -4.02 9.43 14.28
CA ALA A 141 -3.59 10.04 15.54
C ALA A 141 -2.71 11.29 15.34
N GLY A 142 -2.32 11.60 14.10
CA GLY A 142 -1.44 12.73 13.77
C GLY A 142 0.05 12.43 13.93
N GLU A 143 0.42 11.17 14.11
CA GLU A 143 1.82 10.72 14.27
C GLU A 143 2.48 10.55 12.89
N LYS A 144 3.78 10.85 12.78
CA LYS A 144 4.55 10.64 11.55
C LYS A 144 4.67 9.13 11.30
N ALA A 145 4.01 8.64 10.26
CA ALA A 145 3.96 7.21 9.98
C ALA A 145 5.14 6.77 9.10
N MET A 146 5.35 7.46 7.98
CA MET A 146 6.37 7.10 6.99
C MET A 146 6.81 8.34 6.21
N THR A 147 8.10 8.41 5.94
CA THR A 147 8.71 9.43 5.08
C THR A 147 9.22 8.75 3.81
N ILE A 148 8.93 9.32 2.65
CA ILE A 148 9.48 8.92 1.36
C ILE A 148 10.49 9.99 0.94
N PHE A 149 11.71 9.56 0.67
CA PHE A 149 12.77 10.43 0.16
C PHE A 149 12.70 10.42 -1.36
N LEU A 150 12.58 11.62 -1.94
CA LEU A 150 12.58 11.81 -3.39
C LEU A 150 13.97 12.23 -3.88
N PRO A 151 14.28 12.08 -5.18
CA PRO A 151 15.59 12.41 -5.71
C PRO A 151 16.04 13.83 -5.36
N ASN A 152 17.29 13.97 -4.92
CA ASN A 152 17.87 15.24 -4.53
C ASN A 152 18.87 15.76 -5.59
N PRO A 153 18.65 16.95 -6.18
CA PRO A 153 19.57 17.57 -7.14
C PRO A 153 21.00 17.76 -6.66
N TYR A 154 21.23 17.83 -5.35
CA TYR A 154 22.53 18.12 -4.75
C TYR A 154 23.29 16.86 -4.29
N ILE A 155 22.73 15.65 -4.51
CA ILE A 155 23.31 14.38 -4.05
C ILE A 155 23.54 13.46 -5.25
N GLU A 156 24.69 12.80 -5.32
CA GLU A 156 24.97 11.65 -6.19
C GLU A 156 25.54 10.52 -5.34
N ASP A 157 24.86 9.38 -5.32
CA ASP A 157 25.19 8.23 -4.45
C ASP A 157 25.31 8.66 -2.97
N GLU A 158 26.29 8.11 -2.23
CA GLU A 158 26.63 8.52 -0.86
C GLU A 158 27.41 9.86 -0.80
N ASN A 159 27.74 10.46 -1.94
CA ASN A 159 28.53 11.68 -1.99
C ASN A 159 27.64 12.92 -2.10
N LEU A 160 27.90 13.89 -1.23
CA LEU A 160 27.48 15.26 -1.48
C LEU A 160 28.19 15.72 -2.76
N LEU A 161 27.43 16.13 -3.78
CA LEU A 161 28.03 16.78 -4.93
C LEU A 161 28.79 18.02 -4.42
N PRO A 162 30.01 18.30 -4.92
CA PRO A 162 30.66 19.56 -4.60
C PRO A 162 29.75 20.72 -5.02
N ASP A 163 29.65 21.72 -4.14
CA ASP A 163 28.81 22.91 -4.33
C ASP A 163 28.94 23.44 -5.76
N GLY A 164 27.81 23.51 -6.48
CA GLY A 164 27.71 24.20 -7.77
C GLY A 164 27.30 23.37 -8.99
N LYS A 165 27.10 22.04 -8.88
CA LYS A 165 26.62 21.19 -9.99
C LYS A 165 25.28 20.49 -9.71
N ALA A 166 24.29 21.23 -9.22
CA ALA A 166 22.96 20.67 -8.98
C ALA A 166 22.36 20.09 -10.27
N ASN A 167 21.90 18.85 -10.23
CA ASN A 167 21.17 18.21 -11.33
C ASN A 167 19.66 18.33 -11.11
N PHE A 168 19.06 19.42 -11.62
CA PHE A 168 17.64 19.69 -11.45
C PHE A 168 16.71 18.74 -12.21
N ALA A 169 17.19 17.98 -13.20
CA ALA A 169 16.38 16.95 -13.87
C ALA A 169 15.93 15.85 -12.89
N LYS A 170 16.63 15.68 -11.75
CA LYS A 170 16.17 14.79 -10.66
C LYS A 170 14.82 15.21 -10.08
N LEU A 171 14.37 16.46 -10.26
CA LEU A 171 13.08 16.92 -9.76
C LEU A 171 11.90 16.58 -10.67
N ASP A 172 12.11 16.01 -11.85
CA ASP A 172 11.02 15.72 -12.80
C ASP A 172 9.92 14.86 -12.15
N PHE A 173 10.32 13.82 -11.41
CA PHE A 173 9.36 12.97 -10.69
C PHE A 173 8.64 13.72 -9.57
N TYR A 174 9.33 14.59 -8.82
CA TYR A 174 8.69 15.45 -7.82
C TYR A 174 7.66 16.39 -8.46
N HIS A 175 7.97 16.98 -9.61
CA HIS A 175 7.07 17.87 -10.33
C HIS A 175 5.82 17.12 -10.82
N GLU A 176 5.99 15.93 -11.40
CA GLU A 176 4.88 15.08 -11.82
C GLU A 176 3.95 14.71 -10.65
N LEU A 177 4.53 14.31 -9.51
CA LEU A 177 3.76 14.01 -8.31
C LEU A 177 3.01 15.26 -7.82
N ARG A 178 3.66 16.43 -7.82
CA ARG A 178 3.03 17.68 -7.39
C ARG A 178 1.88 18.09 -8.31
N GLU A 179 2.07 18.04 -9.63
CA GLU A 179 1.03 18.34 -10.63
C GLU A 179 -0.19 17.41 -10.50
N THR A 180 0.05 16.13 -10.21
CA THR A 180 -1.00 15.12 -10.12
C THR A 180 -1.73 15.18 -8.79
N TYR A 181 -1.00 15.11 -7.67
CA TYR A 181 -1.60 14.87 -6.35
C TYR A 181 -1.83 16.14 -5.53
N VAL A 182 -1.04 17.19 -5.72
CA VAL A 182 -1.18 18.46 -4.98
C VAL A 182 -2.02 19.45 -5.78
N LEU A 183 -1.63 19.72 -7.03
CA LEU A 183 -2.27 20.73 -7.87
C LEU A 183 -3.51 20.22 -8.61
N GLY A 184 -3.65 18.90 -8.79
CA GLY A 184 -4.75 18.29 -9.53
C GLY A 184 -4.82 18.75 -10.99
N THR A 185 -3.71 19.17 -11.59
CA THR A 185 -3.62 19.63 -12.99
C THR A 185 -3.38 18.49 -13.96
N LYS A 186 -2.88 17.35 -13.47
CA LYS A 186 -2.69 16.12 -14.22
C LYS A 186 -3.61 15.01 -13.67
N GLN A 187 -4.12 14.17 -14.57
CA GLN A 187 -4.91 13.01 -14.19
C GLN A 187 -4.05 11.94 -13.53
N LEU A 188 -4.64 11.18 -12.61
CA LEU A 188 -4.05 9.93 -12.12
C LEU A 188 -3.72 9.02 -13.32
N PRO A 189 -2.58 8.32 -13.33
CA PRO A 189 -2.18 7.45 -14.44
C PRO A 189 -2.95 6.11 -14.47
N PHE A 190 -4.14 6.06 -13.87
CA PHE A 190 -4.96 4.86 -13.73
C PHE A 190 -6.42 5.14 -14.13
N THR A 191 -7.11 4.11 -14.61
CA THR A 191 -8.55 4.17 -14.94
C THR A 191 -9.44 3.60 -13.83
N LYS A 192 -8.83 2.96 -12.83
CA LYS A 192 -9.45 2.39 -11.63
C LYS A 192 -8.42 2.33 -10.50
N ASN A 193 -8.87 2.09 -9.28
CA ASN A 193 -7.95 1.84 -8.17
C ASN A 193 -7.08 0.60 -8.48
N PRO A 194 -5.74 0.73 -8.50
CA PRO A 194 -4.85 -0.33 -8.96
C PRO A 194 -4.75 -1.51 -7.98
N PHE A 195 -5.15 -1.32 -6.72
CA PHE A 195 -5.15 -2.38 -5.70
C PHE A 195 -6.50 -3.10 -5.54
N LYS A 196 -7.59 -2.55 -6.10
CA LYS A 196 -8.95 -3.13 -6.02
C LYS A 196 -9.24 -4.04 -7.23
N CYS A 197 -8.39 -5.05 -7.44
CA CYS A 197 -8.71 -6.18 -8.31
C CYS A 197 -9.44 -7.27 -7.53
N SER A 198 -10.28 -8.05 -8.22
CA SER A 198 -10.85 -9.26 -7.63
C SER A 198 -9.74 -10.28 -7.40
N TYR A 199 -9.64 -10.83 -6.19
CA TYR A 199 -8.64 -11.82 -5.85
C TYR A 199 -9.16 -12.88 -4.87
N VAL A 200 -8.54 -14.06 -4.93
CA VAL A 200 -8.61 -15.09 -3.89
C VAL A 200 -7.24 -15.20 -3.24
N ALA A 201 -7.17 -14.96 -1.94
CA ALA A 201 -5.94 -15.03 -1.16
C ALA A 201 -5.88 -16.31 -0.33
N VAL A 202 -4.82 -17.10 -0.48
CA VAL A 202 -4.56 -18.31 0.32
C VAL A 202 -3.58 -18.00 1.45
N CYS A 203 -3.97 -18.33 2.67
CA CYS A 203 -3.13 -18.16 3.87
C CYS A 203 -1.91 -19.10 3.84
N THR A 204 -0.71 -18.53 3.93
CA THR A 204 0.56 -19.29 4.01
C THR A 204 1.21 -19.25 5.38
N SER A 205 0.50 -18.71 6.39
CA SER A 205 1.04 -18.59 7.74
C SER A 205 1.32 -19.96 8.36
N GLY A 206 2.56 -20.17 8.78
CA GLY A 206 2.96 -21.37 9.54
C GLY A 206 2.25 -21.52 10.89
N ARG A 207 1.56 -20.46 11.37
CA ARG A 207 0.74 -20.50 12.60
C ARG A 207 -0.59 -21.20 12.40
N CYS A 208 -1.04 -21.37 11.16
CA CYS A 208 -2.29 -22.04 10.88
C CYS A 208 -2.02 -23.54 10.66
N TYR A 209 -2.58 -24.40 11.49
CA TYR A 209 -2.44 -25.86 11.35
C TYR A 209 -3.71 -26.39 10.66
N PRO A 210 -3.62 -27.05 9.48
CA PRO A 210 -2.47 -27.56 8.73
C PRO A 210 -2.04 -26.69 7.52
N SER A 211 -2.15 -25.36 7.60
CA SER A 211 -1.80 -24.43 6.49
C SER A 211 -0.33 -24.42 6.06
N GLN A 212 0.55 -25.21 6.68
CA GLN A 212 1.89 -25.44 6.12
C GLN A 212 1.83 -26.13 4.74
N LYS A 213 0.72 -26.83 4.42
CA LYS A 213 0.46 -27.44 3.11
C LYS A 213 -0.55 -26.62 2.30
N TRP A 214 -0.28 -25.33 2.10
CA TRP A 214 -1.16 -24.42 1.34
C TRP A 214 -1.05 -24.59 -0.18
N GLN A 215 0.05 -25.17 -0.67
CA GLN A 215 0.38 -25.27 -2.09
C GLN A 215 -0.70 -26.00 -2.90
N PRO A 216 -1.24 -27.17 -2.46
CA PRO A 216 -2.28 -27.86 -3.22
C PRO A 216 -3.56 -27.03 -3.36
N THR A 217 -3.95 -26.30 -2.30
CA THR A 217 -5.09 -25.39 -2.33
C THR A 217 -4.87 -24.25 -3.30
N PHE A 218 -3.68 -23.65 -3.27
CA PHE A 218 -3.32 -22.55 -4.17
C PHE A 218 -3.30 -22.99 -5.63
N GLU A 219 -2.66 -24.12 -5.94
CA GLU A 219 -2.59 -24.70 -7.28
C GLU A 219 -3.98 -25.06 -7.81
N ALA A 220 -4.85 -25.63 -6.98
CA ALA A 220 -6.23 -25.95 -7.36
C ALA A 220 -7.06 -24.70 -7.66
N LEU A 221 -6.98 -23.67 -6.81
CA LEU A 221 -7.66 -22.39 -7.06
C LEU A 221 -7.15 -21.73 -8.34
N LEU A 222 -5.83 -21.67 -8.53
CA LEU A 222 -5.21 -21.09 -9.71
C LEU A 222 -5.67 -21.83 -10.98
N SER A 223 -5.54 -23.16 -10.98
CA SER A 223 -5.97 -24.00 -12.10
C SER A 223 -7.45 -23.82 -12.43
N ALA A 224 -8.31 -23.78 -11.42
CA ALA A 224 -9.75 -23.63 -11.61
C ALA A 224 -10.12 -22.23 -12.15
N VAL A 225 -9.51 -21.17 -11.63
CA VAL A 225 -9.71 -19.79 -12.11
C VAL A 225 -9.25 -19.63 -13.57
N GLU A 226 -8.08 -20.18 -13.91
CA GLU A 226 -7.54 -20.16 -15.28
C GLU A 226 -8.42 -20.94 -16.26
N LYS A 227 -8.86 -22.15 -15.90
CA LYS A 227 -9.80 -22.96 -16.69
C LYS A 227 -11.12 -22.23 -16.94
N ALA A 228 -11.62 -21.53 -15.93
CA ALA A 228 -12.84 -20.74 -16.01
C ALA A 228 -12.67 -19.39 -16.73
N LYS A 229 -11.43 -18.99 -17.05
CA LYS A 229 -11.08 -17.70 -17.67
C LYS A 229 -11.61 -16.50 -16.90
N LEU A 230 -11.57 -16.58 -15.57
CA LEU A 230 -12.01 -15.50 -14.70
C LEU A 230 -10.90 -14.46 -14.54
N HIS A 231 -11.26 -13.18 -14.52
CA HIS A 231 -10.35 -12.08 -14.23
C HIS A 231 -10.16 -11.89 -12.70
N ILE A 232 -9.82 -12.98 -12.01
CA ILE A 232 -9.61 -13.01 -10.57
C ILE A 232 -8.17 -13.43 -10.31
N GLU A 233 -7.42 -12.66 -9.53
CA GLU A 233 -6.05 -12.98 -9.16
C GLU A 233 -6.02 -14.04 -8.05
N VAL A 234 -5.26 -15.13 -8.21
CA VAL A 234 -5.01 -16.07 -7.11
C VAL A 234 -3.65 -15.74 -6.50
N ARG A 235 -3.63 -15.39 -5.22
CA ARG A 235 -2.42 -14.91 -4.54
C ARG A 235 -2.21 -15.54 -3.17
N THR A 236 -0.99 -15.47 -2.68
CA THR A 236 -0.64 -15.89 -1.32
C THR A 236 -0.58 -14.69 -0.38
N THR A 237 -1.07 -14.88 0.84
CA THR A 237 -1.06 -13.87 1.91
C THR A 237 -0.54 -14.47 3.22
N GLY A 238 -0.14 -13.59 4.14
CA GLY A 238 0.24 -13.96 5.49
C GLY A 238 -0.92 -14.51 6.32
N CYS A 239 -0.88 -14.28 7.63
CA CYS A 239 -1.87 -14.83 8.55
C CYS A 239 -3.25 -14.21 8.36
N LEU A 240 -4.22 -15.05 8.00
CA LEU A 240 -5.65 -14.72 7.86
C LEU A 240 -6.43 -14.75 9.21
N GLN A 241 -5.73 -14.87 10.34
CA GLN A 241 -6.26 -14.84 11.72
C GLN A 241 -7.19 -15.99 12.12
N VAL A 242 -7.68 -16.80 11.18
CA VAL A 242 -8.48 -18.03 11.45
C VAL A 242 -7.58 -19.27 11.67
N CYS A 243 -6.67 -19.19 12.65
CA CYS A 243 -5.49 -20.07 12.74
C CYS A 243 -5.77 -21.57 12.99
N LYS A 244 -7.01 -21.98 13.29
CA LYS A 244 -7.35 -23.39 13.59
C LYS A 244 -8.13 -24.11 12.49
N LEU A 245 -8.45 -23.43 11.39
CA LEU A 245 -9.34 -23.95 10.35
C LEU A 245 -8.69 -23.91 8.95
N GLY A 246 -7.38 -24.13 8.87
CA GLY A 246 -6.63 -24.11 7.63
C GLY A 246 -6.86 -25.32 6.70
N PRO A 247 -6.45 -25.23 5.42
CA PRO A 247 -6.09 -24.01 4.69
C PRO A 247 -7.24 -23.02 4.59
N VAL A 248 -6.94 -21.72 4.64
CA VAL A 248 -7.93 -20.63 4.61
C VAL A 248 -7.79 -19.89 3.30
N ALA A 249 -8.91 -19.62 2.62
CA ALA A 249 -8.97 -18.77 1.43
C ALA A 249 -9.91 -17.59 1.68
N PHE A 250 -9.53 -16.40 1.22
CA PHE A 250 -10.35 -15.19 1.30
C PHE A 250 -10.66 -14.68 -0.10
N TYR A 251 -11.94 -14.46 -0.41
CA TYR A 251 -12.40 -13.85 -1.65
C TYR A 251 -12.72 -12.38 -1.44
N SER A 252 -12.10 -11.50 -2.24
CA SER A 252 -12.14 -10.04 -2.03
C SER A 252 -13.50 -9.39 -2.27
N ASP A 253 -14.25 -9.85 -3.27
CA ASP A 253 -15.36 -9.06 -3.84
C ASP A 253 -16.56 -8.98 -2.89
N ASP A 254 -16.83 -10.05 -2.17
CA ASP A 254 -17.89 -10.11 -1.17
C ASP A 254 -17.37 -10.41 0.24
N LYS A 255 -16.05 -10.36 0.41
CA LYS A 255 -15.33 -10.61 1.67
C LYS A 255 -15.64 -11.97 2.31
N THR A 256 -15.89 -13.01 1.51
CA THR A 256 -16.14 -14.36 2.01
C THR A 256 -14.84 -15.05 2.41
N TRP A 257 -14.88 -15.73 3.55
CA TRP A 257 -13.78 -16.53 4.07
C TRP A 257 -14.16 -18.00 4.00
N TYR A 258 -13.24 -18.81 3.49
CA TYR A 258 -13.37 -20.25 3.40
C TYR A 258 -12.33 -20.93 4.27
N THR A 259 -12.75 -21.99 4.95
CA THR A 259 -11.92 -22.77 5.84
C THR A 259 -11.81 -24.21 5.37
N ARG A 260 -10.76 -24.91 5.82
CA ARG A 260 -10.48 -26.31 5.48
C ARG A 260 -10.46 -26.56 3.97
N VAL A 261 -9.97 -25.58 3.21
CA VAL A 261 -10.04 -25.60 1.75
C VAL A 261 -9.04 -26.62 1.21
N GLN A 262 -9.55 -27.81 0.88
CA GLN A 262 -8.84 -28.83 0.11
C GLN A 262 -8.98 -28.57 -1.40
N PRO A 263 -8.17 -29.20 -2.27
CA PRO A 263 -8.27 -29.02 -3.73
C PRO A 263 -9.69 -29.17 -4.29
N GLU A 264 -10.48 -30.12 -3.79
CA GLU A 264 -11.85 -30.34 -4.24
C GLU A 264 -12.78 -29.19 -3.82
N VAL A 265 -12.53 -28.62 -2.64
CA VAL A 265 -13.26 -27.44 -2.14
C VAL A 265 -12.87 -26.20 -2.93
N ALA A 266 -11.60 -26.06 -3.31
CA ALA A 266 -11.13 -24.97 -4.17
C ALA A 266 -11.87 -24.96 -5.53
N GLU A 267 -12.04 -26.14 -6.15
CA GLU A 267 -12.80 -26.25 -7.41
C GLU A 267 -14.29 -25.89 -7.22
N LYS A 268 -14.91 -26.30 -6.10
CA LYS A 268 -16.28 -25.89 -5.74
C LYS A 268 -16.40 -24.39 -5.53
N ILE A 269 -15.46 -23.77 -4.81
CA ILE A 269 -15.45 -22.32 -4.60
C ILE A 269 -15.44 -21.61 -5.96
N VAL A 270 -14.59 -22.02 -6.89
CA VAL A 270 -14.56 -21.39 -8.21
C VAL A 270 -15.88 -21.62 -8.97
N SER A 271 -16.32 -22.88 -9.08
CA SER A 271 -17.47 -23.25 -9.92
C SER A 271 -18.82 -22.79 -9.40
N GLU A 272 -19.03 -22.84 -8.08
CA GLU A 272 -20.29 -22.43 -7.43
C GLU A 272 -20.25 -20.94 -7.07
N HIS A 273 -19.21 -20.47 -6.38
CA HIS A 273 -19.20 -19.11 -5.84
C HIS A 273 -18.72 -18.09 -6.86
N LEU A 274 -17.52 -18.25 -7.42
CA LEU A 274 -16.93 -17.22 -8.27
C LEU A 274 -17.60 -17.13 -9.66
N ILE A 275 -18.14 -18.24 -10.18
CA ILE A 275 -18.87 -18.26 -11.45
C ILE A 275 -20.37 -17.98 -11.26
N GLN A 276 -21.04 -18.68 -10.32
CA GLN A 276 -22.50 -18.62 -10.21
C GLN A 276 -23.00 -17.67 -9.11
N GLY A 277 -22.11 -17.18 -8.24
CA GLY A 277 -22.47 -16.35 -7.08
C GLY A 277 -22.95 -17.14 -5.86
N ASN A 278 -22.92 -18.48 -5.91
CA ASN A 278 -23.42 -19.35 -4.85
C ASN A 278 -22.29 -19.73 -3.87
N LYS A 279 -22.31 -19.17 -2.66
CA LYS A 279 -21.28 -19.47 -1.66
C LYS A 279 -21.34 -20.94 -1.22
N VAL A 280 -20.17 -21.56 -1.03
CA VAL A 280 -20.07 -22.95 -0.56
C VAL A 280 -20.24 -22.99 0.97
N ILE A 281 -21.51 -22.93 1.42
CA ILE A 281 -21.90 -22.68 2.81
C ILE A 281 -21.23 -23.59 3.85
N GLU A 282 -20.93 -24.84 3.49
CA GLU A 282 -20.27 -25.82 4.38
C GLU A 282 -18.89 -25.36 4.86
N TYR A 283 -18.20 -24.54 4.07
CA TYR A 283 -16.82 -24.13 4.33
C TYR A 283 -16.67 -22.65 4.72
N ILE A 284 -17.77 -21.89 4.82
CA ILE A 284 -17.72 -20.46 5.14
C ILE A 284 -17.31 -20.24 6.60
N TYR A 285 -16.59 -19.14 6.83
CA TYR A 285 -16.36 -18.57 8.15
C TYR A 285 -16.92 -17.15 8.27
N PRO A 286 -17.59 -16.79 9.38
CA PRO A 286 -18.02 -17.70 10.45
C PRO A 286 -19.05 -18.72 9.95
N PRO A 287 -19.20 -19.90 10.60
CA PRO A 287 -20.23 -20.88 10.22
C PRO A 287 -21.63 -20.26 10.30
N VAL A 288 -22.46 -20.53 9.29
CA VAL A 288 -23.85 -20.06 9.18
C VAL A 288 -24.82 -21.05 9.81
#